data_AF-A0A2P4T0E1-F1
#
_entry.id   AF-A0A2P4T0E1-F1
#
_cell.length_a   1.000
_cell.length_b   1.000
_cell.length_c   1.000
_cell.angle_alpha   90.00
_cell.angle_beta   90.00
_cell.angle_gamma   90.00
#
_symmetry.space_group_name_H-M   'P 1'
#
loop_
_entity.id
_entity.type
_entity.pdbx_description
1 polymer ?
#
loop_
_entity_poly.entity_id
_entity_poly.type
_entity_poly.pdbx_seq_one_letter_code
_entity_poly.pdbx_strand_id
1 'polypeptide(L)'
;TFDANDLYQGQNFSKVLSSLVALNKVTADIGLGSDSVCARPSSHRIKSFDSLGSQSLHSRTSKLFQGQYRSLDMTDNSNHQLVVRAKFNFQQTNEDELSFSKGDIIHVTRVEEGGWWEGTLNGKTGWFPSNYVREIKSNVGLL
;
A
#
# COMPACT_ATOMS: atom_id res chain seq x y z
N THR A 1 18.83 -24.47 -14.45
CA THR A 1 17.50 -24.47 -13.81
C THR A 1 17.63 -25.07 -12.43
N PHE A 2 17.05 -24.40 -11.42
CA PHE A 2 16.97 -24.87 -10.03
C PHE A 2 15.65 -25.62 -9.80
N ASP A 3 15.53 -26.38 -8.71
CA ASP A 3 14.27 -26.98 -8.27
C ASP A 3 13.54 -26.07 -7.28
N ALA A 4 12.20 -26.08 -7.26
CA ALA A 4 11.43 -25.25 -6.34
C ALA A 4 11.80 -25.50 -4.86
N ASN A 5 12.15 -26.74 -4.50
CA ASN A 5 12.57 -27.10 -3.15
C ASN A 5 13.89 -26.42 -2.72
N ASP A 6 14.74 -26.01 -3.67
CA ASP A 6 15.97 -25.27 -3.38
C ASP A 6 15.68 -23.89 -2.78
N LEU A 7 14.56 -23.25 -3.17
CA LEU A 7 14.14 -21.97 -2.59
C LEU A 7 13.58 -22.13 -1.18
N TYR A 8 12.71 -23.12 -0.98
CA TYR A 8 12.06 -23.35 0.32
C TYR A 8 13.07 -23.74 1.39
N GLN A 9 14.04 -24.57 1.03
CA GLN A 9 15.02 -25.12 1.98
C GLN A 9 16.31 -24.32 2.05
N GLY A 10 16.46 -23.26 1.24
CA GLY A 10 17.68 -22.46 1.19
C GLY A 10 18.90 -23.29 0.79
N GLN A 11 18.79 -24.07 -0.28
CA GLN A 11 19.88 -24.87 -0.82
C GLN A 11 20.22 -24.44 -2.25
N ASN A 12 21.38 -24.87 -2.77
CA ASN A 12 21.78 -24.61 -4.16
C ASN A 12 21.71 -23.12 -4.60
N PHE A 13 21.99 -22.19 -3.68
CA PHE A 13 21.88 -20.74 -3.93
C PHE A 13 22.60 -20.24 -5.18
N SER A 14 23.73 -20.86 -5.54
CA SER A 14 24.46 -20.51 -6.77
C SER A 14 23.63 -20.71 -8.04
N LYS A 15 22.80 -21.76 -8.10
CA LYS A 15 21.91 -22.04 -9.22
C LYS A 15 20.72 -21.08 -9.24
N VAL A 16 20.15 -20.79 -8.07
CA VAL A 16 19.04 -19.83 -7.91
C VAL A 16 19.49 -18.44 -8.35
N LEU A 17 20.63 -17.95 -7.84
CA LEU A 17 21.19 -16.65 -8.21
C LEU A 17 21.54 -16.59 -9.70
N SER A 18 22.14 -17.63 -10.26
CA SER A 18 22.46 -17.69 -11.68
C SER A 18 21.20 -17.58 -12.55
N SER A 19 20.11 -18.26 -12.17
CA SER A 19 18.83 -18.17 -12.86
C SER A 19 18.19 -16.78 -12.73
N LEU A 20 18.23 -16.16 -11.55
CA LEU A 20 17.70 -14.81 -11.32
C LEU A 20 18.48 -13.74 -12.10
N VAL A 21 19.81 -13.84 -12.11
CA VAL A 21 20.67 -12.94 -12.90
C VAL A 21 20.40 -13.08 -14.39
N ALA A 22 20.22 -14.31 -14.88
CA ALA A 22 19.85 -14.55 -16.28
C ALA A 22 18.49 -13.91 -16.63
N LEU A 23 17.48 -14.04 -15.77
CA LEU A 23 16.17 -13.41 -15.96
C LEU A 23 16.27 -11.88 -15.95
N ASN A 24 17.01 -11.30 -15.00
CA ASN A 24 17.20 -9.86 -14.93
C ASN A 24 17.92 -9.31 -16.16
N LYS A 25 18.89 -10.08 -16.70
CA LYS A 25 19.57 -9.75 -17.96
C LYS A 25 18.61 -9.79 -19.15
N VAL A 26 17.77 -10.83 -19.24
CA VAL A 26 16.71 -10.97 -20.25
C VAL A 26 15.76 -9.77 -20.22
N THR A 27 15.31 -9.35 -19.04
CA THR A 27 14.46 -8.15 -18.90
C THR A 27 15.17 -6.86 -19.35
N ALA A 28 16.50 -6.79 -19.25
CA ALA A 28 17.27 -5.64 -19.70
C ALA A 28 17.54 -5.62 -21.22
N ASP A 29 17.58 -6.76 -21.92
CA ASP A 29 17.76 -6.82 -23.38
C ASP A 29 16.45 -6.79 -24.19
N ILE A 30 15.29 -6.99 -23.55
CA ILE A 30 14.01 -6.59 -24.13
C ILE A 30 13.90 -5.07 -23.97
N GLY A 31 14.52 -4.33 -24.87
CA GLY A 31 14.48 -2.87 -24.90
C GLY A 31 13.05 -2.32 -24.97
N LEU A 32 12.45 -2.06 -23.81
CA LEU A 32 11.59 -0.91 -23.64
C LEU A 32 12.52 0.25 -23.31
N GLY A 33 13.00 0.86 -24.40
CA GLY A 33 13.65 2.16 -24.34
C GLY A 33 12.77 3.13 -23.56
N SER A 34 13.47 4.00 -22.84
CA SER A 34 12.99 5.30 -22.39
C SER A 34 11.75 5.78 -23.14
N ASP A 35 10.62 5.90 -22.43
CA ASP A 35 9.79 7.09 -22.51
C ASP A 35 8.88 7.16 -21.28
N SER A 36 9.34 7.97 -20.33
CA SER A 36 8.49 8.62 -19.35
C SER A 36 7.41 9.43 -20.07
N VAL A 37 6.14 9.01 -20.00
CA VAL A 37 5.01 9.92 -20.23
C VAL A 37 3.95 9.67 -19.15
N CYS A 38 4.26 10.08 -17.92
CA CYS A 38 3.23 10.44 -16.96
C CYS A 38 2.74 11.87 -17.26
N ALA A 39 2.10 12.08 -18.42
CA ALA A 39 1.50 13.36 -18.74
C ALA A 39 0.05 13.43 -18.22
N ARG A 40 -0.15 14.29 -17.21
CA ARG A 40 -1.46 14.74 -16.69
C ARG A 40 -2.38 15.16 -17.86
N PRO A 41 -3.68 14.82 -17.84
CA PRO A 41 -4.66 15.61 -18.55
C PRO A 41 -5.28 16.63 -17.58
N SER A 42 -4.69 17.83 -17.49
CA SER A 42 -5.41 18.99 -16.96
C SER A 42 -6.18 19.67 -18.11
N SER A 43 -7.48 19.45 -18.10
CA SER A 43 -8.60 20.36 -18.41
C SER A 43 -8.49 21.39 -19.56
N HIS A 44 -9.56 21.36 -20.39
CA HIS A 44 -10.15 22.38 -21.29
C HIS A 44 -9.80 22.34 -22.80
N ARG A 45 -10.79 21.97 -23.63
CA ARG A 45 -11.50 22.89 -24.58
C ARG A 45 -12.68 22.21 -25.33
N ILE A 46 -13.91 22.47 -24.86
CA ILE A 46 -15.17 22.95 -25.54
C ILE A 46 -15.26 22.67 -27.07
N LYS A 47 -16.37 22.21 -27.71
CA LYS A 47 -17.82 22.55 -27.66
C LYS A 47 -18.62 21.48 -28.43
N SER A 48 -19.68 20.91 -27.86
CA SER A 48 -20.74 20.24 -28.64
C SER A 48 -21.98 21.13 -28.65
N PHE A 49 -22.42 21.46 -29.86
CA PHE A 49 -23.59 22.24 -30.20
C PHE A 49 -24.87 21.40 -30.08
N ASP A 50 -25.95 22.11 -29.77
CA ASP A 50 -27.34 21.75 -29.50
C ASP A 50 -27.98 20.58 -30.29
N SER A 51 -28.73 19.69 -29.62
CA SER A 51 -30.19 19.85 -29.37
C SER A 51 -31.00 18.54 -29.40
N LEU A 52 -31.88 18.42 -28.38
CA LEU A 52 -33.22 17.82 -28.32
C LEU A 52 -33.45 16.33 -28.67
N GLY A 53 -34.02 15.59 -27.71
CA GLY A 53 -34.79 14.38 -28.01
C GLY A 53 -34.94 13.38 -26.87
N SER A 54 -35.93 13.60 -25.99
CA SER A 54 -36.92 12.63 -25.50
C SER A 54 -36.57 11.12 -25.31
N GLN A 55 -36.91 10.63 -24.09
CA GLN A 55 -37.56 9.34 -23.76
C GLN A 55 -36.71 8.13 -23.27
N SER A 56 -36.88 7.88 -21.96
CA SER A 56 -37.30 6.61 -21.32
C SER A 56 -36.33 5.43 -21.07
N LEU A 57 -36.49 4.91 -19.84
CA LEU A 57 -36.37 3.51 -19.39
C LEU A 57 -34.97 2.90 -19.19
N HIS A 58 -34.53 2.85 -17.92
CA HIS A 58 -33.51 1.90 -17.47
C HIS A 58 -34.14 0.90 -16.51
N SER A 59 -34.38 -0.31 -17.00
CA SER A 59 -34.44 -1.50 -16.17
C SER A 59 -33.68 -2.65 -16.85
N ARG A 60 -32.96 -3.40 -16.01
CA ARG A 60 -32.40 -4.76 -16.18
C ARG A 60 -30.93 -4.93 -16.57
N THR A 61 -30.13 -5.05 -15.50
CA THR A 61 -29.24 -6.18 -15.13
C THR A 61 -28.44 -6.94 -16.21
N SER A 62 -27.13 -7.05 -15.98
CA SER A 62 -26.38 -8.32 -16.09
C SER A 62 -25.10 -8.28 -15.25
N LYS A 63 -24.97 -9.22 -14.30
CA LYS A 63 -23.78 -9.51 -13.49
C LYS A 63 -22.77 -10.30 -14.33
N LEU A 64 -21.46 -10.00 -14.26
CA LEU A 64 -20.43 -11.04 -14.37
C LEU A 64 -19.06 -10.62 -13.77
N PHE A 65 -18.71 -11.33 -12.69
CA PHE A 65 -17.42 -11.61 -12.04
C PHE A 65 -16.26 -10.60 -12.14
N GLN A 66 -16.18 -9.73 -11.12
CA GLN A 66 -14.90 -9.19 -10.66
C GLN A 66 -14.42 -10.04 -9.48
N GLY A 67 -13.27 -10.69 -9.67
CA GLY A 67 -12.67 -11.64 -8.75
C GLY A 67 -12.60 -11.10 -7.32
N GLN A 68 -13.08 -11.94 -6.40
CA GLN A 68 -13.09 -11.71 -4.97
C GLN A 68 -11.67 -11.85 -4.41
N TYR A 69 -11.00 -10.72 -4.19
CA TYR A 69 -10.11 -10.52 -3.04
C TYR A 69 -10.57 -9.27 -2.28
N ARG A 70 -11.83 -9.31 -1.85
CA ARG A 70 -12.45 -8.41 -0.88
C ARG A 70 -13.13 -9.31 0.13
N SER A 71 -12.44 -9.59 1.23
CA SER A 71 -12.98 -9.71 2.60
C SER A 71 -12.09 -10.62 3.43
N LEU A 72 -11.23 -9.99 4.23
CA LEU A 72 -10.99 -10.41 5.61
C LEU A 72 -11.17 -9.16 6.49
N ASP A 73 -12.26 -8.42 6.26
CA ASP A 73 -12.80 -7.55 7.30
C ASP A 73 -13.56 -8.46 8.27
N MET A 74 -12.83 -9.16 9.13
CA MET A 74 -13.40 -9.68 10.36
C MET A 74 -13.49 -8.49 11.30
N THR A 75 -14.71 -7.99 11.47
CA THR A 75 -15.04 -6.91 12.41
C THR A 75 -14.82 -7.42 13.82
N ASP A 76 -13.57 -7.48 14.29
CA ASP A 76 -13.32 -7.47 15.72
C ASP A 76 -13.54 -6.03 16.18
N ASN A 77 -14.77 -5.76 16.61
CA ASN A 77 -15.14 -4.58 17.36
C ASN A 77 -14.55 -4.68 18.79
N SER A 78 -13.25 -4.90 18.87
CA SER A 78 -12.45 -4.60 20.04
C SER A 78 -11.90 -3.20 19.79
N ASN A 79 -12.45 -2.21 20.51
CA ASN A 79 -12.05 -0.79 20.45
C ASN A 79 -10.62 -0.59 21.01
N HIS A 80 -9.68 -1.44 20.62
CA HIS A 80 -8.26 -1.31 20.91
C HIS A 80 -7.65 -0.44 19.82
N GLN A 81 -8.02 0.84 19.82
CA GLN A 81 -7.30 1.85 19.05
C GLN A 81 -5.85 1.83 19.57
N LEU A 82 -4.95 1.19 18.82
CA LEU A 82 -3.55 1.17 19.17
C LEU A 82 -2.99 2.58 18.98
N VAL A 83 -2.54 3.18 20.08
CA VAL A 83 -1.92 4.50 20.08
C VAL A 83 -0.46 4.34 20.46
N VAL A 84 0.42 4.97 19.68
CA VAL A 84 1.86 4.87 19.86
C VAL A 84 2.48 6.26 20.00
N ARG A 85 3.60 6.34 20.73
CA ARG A 85 4.42 7.54 20.83
C ARG A 85 5.72 7.35 20.07
N ALA A 86 6.09 8.33 19.24
CA ALA A 86 7.37 8.36 18.57
C ALA A 86 8.55 8.46 19.56
N LYS A 87 9.52 7.55 19.44
CA LYS A 87 10.78 7.55 20.20
C LYS A 87 11.86 8.39 19.51
N PHE A 88 11.80 8.46 18.19
CA PHE A 88 12.75 9.15 17.31
C PHE A 88 12.00 9.94 16.24
N ASN A 89 12.72 10.80 15.54
CA ASN A 89 12.20 11.48 14.35
C ASN A 89 12.25 10.49 13.17
N PHE A 90 11.27 10.58 12.28
CA PHE A 90 11.27 9.86 11.02
C PHE A 90 10.83 10.81 9.90
N GLN A 91 11.67 10.93 8.88
CA GLN A 91 11.40 11.74 7.70
C GLN A 91 11.09 10.79 6.55
N GLN A 92 9.92 10.97 5.93
CA GLN A 92 9.52 10.14 4.81
C GLN A 92 10.49 10.27 3.64
N THR A 93 10.72 9.15 2.98
CA THR A 93 11.47 9.04 1.73
C THR A 93 10.55 8.80 0.54
N ASN A 94 9.38 8.19 0.78
CA ASN A 94 8.33 7.96 -0.20
C ASN A 94 7.06 8.75 0.13
N GLU A 95 6.11 8.81 -0.81
CA GLU A 95 4.87 9.59 -0.68
C GLU A 95 3.82 8.94 0.23
N ASP A 96 3.89 7.62 0.38
CA ASP A 96 3.02 6.79 1.21
C ASP A 96 3.52 6.65 2.65
N GLU A 97 4.69 7.19 2.97
CA GLU A 97 5.30 7.18 4.30
C GLU A 97 4.87 8.38 5.16
N LEU A 98 4.73 8.17 6.46
CA LEU A 98 4.32 9.19 7.43
C LEU A 98 5.53 9.81 8.13
N SER A 99 5.80 11.10 7.88
CA SER A 99 6.81 11.84 8.66
C SER A 99 6.30 12.24 10.05
N PHE A 100 7.14 12.13 11.08
CA PHE A 100 6.83 12.55 12.45
C PHE A 100 8.09 12.91 13.26
N SER A 101 7.89 13.65 14.34
CA SER A 101 8.92 14.02 15.31
C SER A 101 8.83 13.17 16.57
N LYS A 102 9.95 13.04 17.29
CA LYS A 102 9.99 12.40 18.60
C LYS A 102 8.94 13.03 19.53
N GLY A 103 8.13 12.19 20.15
CA GLY A 103 7.06 12.59 21.05
C GLY A 103 5.67 12.63 20.42
N ASP A 104 5.57 12.64 19.08
CA ASP A 104 4.28 12.63 18.38
C ASP A 104 3.45 11.40 18.74
N ILE A 105 2.14 11.59 18.74
CA ILE A 105 1.13 10.56 19.06
C ILE A 105 0.48 10.13 17.76
N ILE A 106 0.65 8.86 17.41
CA ILE A 106 0.17 8.29 16.16
C ILE A 106 -0.92 7.27 16.47
N HIS A 107 -2.04 7.39 15.78
CA HIS A 107 -3.10 6.39 15.83
C HIS A 107 -2.82 5.32 14.79
N VAL A 108 -2.48 4.11 15.22
CA VAL A 108 -2.18 3.01 14.31
C VAL A 108 -3.48 2.49 13.70
N THR A 109 -3.50 2.40 12.38
CA THR A 109 -4.63 1.89 11.58
C THR A 109 -4.38 0.48 11.08
N ARG A 110 -3.12 0.10 10.85
CA ARG A 110 -2.72 -1.25 10.42
C ARG A 110 -1.38 -1.67 11.01
N VAL A 111 -1.29 -2.93 11.42
CA VAL A 111 -0.08 -3.58 11.94
C VAL A 111 0.30 -4.71 10.99
N GLU A 112 1.49 -4.66 10.42
CA GLU A 112 2.04 -5.76 9.62
C GLU A 112 3.21 -6.44 10.34
N GLU A 113 3.36 -7.75 10.11
CA GLU A 113 4.46 -8.55 10.67
C GLU A 113 5.83 -8.13 10.09
N GLY A 114 5.85 -7.48 8.93
CA GLY A 114 7.07 -6.97 8.27
C GLY A 114 7.73 -5.77 8.96
N GLY A 115 7.18 -5.30 10.08
CA GLY A 115 7.75 -4.23 10.89
C GLY A 115 7.40 -2.81 10.42
N TRP A 116 6.57 -2.68 9.38
CA TRP A 116 6.00 -1.42 8.92
C TRP A 116 4.53 -1.32 9.34
N TRP A 117 4.17 -0.22 9.98
CA TRP A 117 2.81 0.04 10.44
C TRP A 117 2.24 1.24 9.69
N GLU A 118 0.94 1.23 9.48
CA GLU A 118 0.20 2.39 8.97
C GLU A 118 -0.44 3.12 10.14
N GLY A 119 -0.39 4.46 10.12
CA GLY A 119 -1.11 5.24 11.11
C GLY A 119 -1.40 6.65 10.66
N THR A 120 -2.17 7.36 11.49
CA THR A 120 -2.62 8.72 11.23
C THR A 120 -2.06 9.70 12.26
N LEU A 121 -1.52 10.82 11.77
CA LEU A 121 -1.04 11.96 12.55
C LEU A 121 -1.48 13.26 11.86
N ASN A 122 -2.15 14.15 12.59
CA ASN A 122 -2.61 15.45 12.06
C ASN A 122 -3.40 15.36 10.74
N GLY A 123 -4.23 14.32 10.61
CA GLY A 123 -5.04 14.07 9.41
C GLY A 123 -4.27 13.49 8.22
N LYS A 124 -2.96 13.25 8.34
CA LYS A 124 -2.16 12.54 7.34
C LYS A 124 -2.02 11.08 7.74
N THR A 125 -2.18 10.19 6.77
CA THR A 125 -2.00 8.74 6.94
C THR A 125 -0.82 8.28 6.10
N GLY A 126 -0.02 7.38 6.65
CA GLY A 126 1.09 6.75 5.93
C GLY A 126 1.82 5.70 6.74
N TRP A 127 2.79 5.07 6.10
CA TRP A 127 3.60 3.98 6.63
C TRP A 127 4.80 4.49 7.43
N PHE A 128 5.15 3.77 8.47
CA PHE A 128 6.34 4.04 9.26
C PHE A 128 6.92 2.79 9.93
N PRO A 129 8.22 2.79 10.27
CA PRO A 129 8.85 1.66 10.92
C PRO A 129 8.41 1.54 12.38
N SER A 130 7.81 0.40 12.74
CA SER A 130 7.27 0.11 14.09
C SER A 130 8.31 0.24 15.20
N ASN A 131 9.58 -0.02 14.92
CA ASN A 131 10.67 0.11 15.90
C ASN A 131 10.99 1.57 16.26
N TYR A 132 10.43 2.57 15.56
CA TYR A 132 10.58 3.99 15.88
C TYR A 132 9.58 4.49 16.93
N VAL A 133 8.59 3.68 17.27
CA VAL A 133 7.53 4.05 18.21
C VAL A 133 7.51 3.13 19.43
N ARG A 134 6.69 3.49 20.42
CA ARG A 134 6.31 2.62 21.53
C ARG A 134 4.82 2.71 21.76
N GLU A 135 4.19 1.60 22.12
CA GLU A 135 2.78 1.61 22.53
C GLU A 135 2.57 2.45 23.78
N ILE A 136 1.45 3.18 23.79
CA ILE A 136 0.95 3.89 24.96
C ILE A 136 -0.15 3.01 25.55
N LYS A 137 0.20 2.25 26.59
CA LYS A 137 -0.83 1.59 27.39
C LYS A 137 -1.51 2.66 28.23
N SER A 138 -2.84 2.79 28.10
CA SER A 138 -3.65 3.55 29.03
C SER A 138 -3.51 2.92 30.40
N ASN A 139 -2.58 3.43 31.21
CA ASN A 139 -2.46 3.02 32.59
C ASN A 139 -3.56 3.72 33.36
N VAL A 140 -4.80 3.22 33.25
CA VAL A 140 -5.89 3.57 34.18
C VAL A 140 -5.62 2.78 35.47
N GLY A 141 -4.52 3.13 36.14
CA GLY A 141 -4.16 2.63 37.45
C GLY A 141 -4.74 3.58 38.49
N LEU A 142 -5.62 3.03 39.32
CA LEU A 142 -6.34 3.62 40.45
C LEU A 142 -5.59 4.72 41.22
N LEU A 143 -6.38 5.72 41.63
CA LEU A 143 -6.13 6.63 42.75
C LEU A 143 -5.78 5.87 44.05
#